data_AF-A0AAD5XYQ1-F1
#
_entry.id   AF-A0AAD5XYQ1-F1
#
_cell.length_a   1.000
_cell.length_b   1.000
_cell.length_c   1.000
_cell.angle_alpha   90.00
_cell.angle_beta   90.00
_cell.angle_gamma   90.00
#
_symmetry.space_group_name_H-M   'P 1'
#
loop_
_entity.id
_entity.type
_entity.pdbx_description
1 polymer ?
#
loop_
_entity_poly.entity_id
_entity_poly.type
_entity_poly.pdbx_seq_one_letter_code
_entity_poly.pdbx_strand_id
1 'polypeptide(L)'
;MSKTNNPLRRPNSLNDRVEIDEFAELTALTSETLAVQDQSVNTVSNSVNLALKAQQMASTNTNLLNSQGEQLRNSSKKMDEVDSKLTQAKVKTDYLNKFTRPFFIPVFGKDPNIKTDLKTFEKAESSEEDDGPPPVFTKRLSSLPPGGFENYNREVGHAKVECKVGGWATEEEKDRSLQSEQKIDEGLNVIGGALSSIKLMALQNQQELERQEGYIKRTEEQVSYSEEKLNKVNNKLNKVLKS
;
A
#
# COMPACT_ATOMS: atom_id res chain seq x y z
N MET A 1 33.57 82.34 27.89
CA MET A 1 33.29 81.35 26.83
C MET A 1 34.34 80.25 26.92
N SER A 2 34.06 79.17 27.64
CA SER A 2 34.99 78.03 27.76
C SER A 2 34.47 76.87 26.93
N LYS A 3 35.17 76.55 25.84
CA LYS A 3 35.00 75.33 25.07
C LYS A 3 35.85 74.24 25.73
N THR A 4 35.21 73.29 26.40
CA THR A 4 35.86 72.05 26.84
C THR A 4 35.85 71.06 25.69
N ASN A 5 37.00 70.89 25.04
CA ASN A 5 37.28 69.78 24.13
C ASN A 5 37.27 68.49 24.94
N ASN A 6 36.35 67.57 24.60
CA ASN A 6 36.36 66.20 25.09
C ASN A 6 37.24 65.38 24.12
N PRO A 7 38.41 64.86 24.53
CA PRO A 7 39.21 64.03 23.65
C PRO A 7 38.56 62.65 23.49
N LEU A 8 38.40 62.23 22.23
CA LEU A 8 38.06 60.87 21.82
C LEU A 8 38.94 59.86 22.58
N ARG A 9 38.31 59.08 23.45
CA ARG A 9 38.93 57.96 24.17
C ARG A 9 39.32 56.90 23.14
N ARG A 10 40.61 56.85 22.79
CA ARG A 10 41.14 55.74 21.98
C ARG A 10 41.20 54.48 22.87
N PRO A 11 40.76 53.30 22.37
CA PRO A 11 40.87 52.06 23.11
C PRO A 11 42.36 51.69 23.23
N ASN A 12 42.83 51.51 24.46
CA ASN A 12 44.27 51.47 24.77
C ASN A 12 44.66 50.23 25.61
N SER A 13 43.98 49.09 25.43
CA SER A 13 44.43 47.82 25.99
C SER A 13 44.28 46.68 24.98
N LEU A 14 45.22 45.73 24.97
CA LEU A 14 45.11 44.49 24.19
C LEU A 14 43.93 43.62 24.66
N ASN A 15 43.51 43.73 25.92
CA ASN A 15 42.34 43.02 26.44
C ASN A 15 41.03 43.49 25.81
N ASP A 16 40.87 44.80 25.58
CA ASP A 16 39.66 45.32 24.92
C ASP A 16 39.53 44.82 23.47
N ARG A 17 40.64 44.48 22.80
CA ARG A 17 40.60 43.94 21.43
C ARG A 17 40.21 42.46 21.40
N VAL A 18 40.66 41.67 22.37
CA VAL A 18 40.33 40.25 22.48
C VAL A 18 38.83 40.07 22.79
N GLU A 19 38.28 40.87 23.70
CA GLU A 19 36.84 40.81 24.04
C GLU A 19 35.92 41.25 22.89
N ILE A 20 36.36 42.20 22.05
CA ILE A 20 35.59 42.65 20.87
C ILE A 20 35.55 41.57 19.78
N ASP A 21 36.67 40.86 19.56
CA ASP A 21 36.73 39.79 18.55
C ASP A 21 35.91 38.57 18.99
N GLU A 22 35.93 38.20 20.27
CA GLU A 22 35.12 37.10 20.82
C GLU A 22 33.61 37.38 20.76
N PHE A 23 33.19 38.62 21.11
CA PHE A 23 31.78 39.00 21.01
C PHE A 23 31.28 38.99 19.55
N ALA A 24 32.09 39.49 18.61
CA ALA A 24 31.76 39.43 17.19
C ALA A 24 31.61 37.99 16.69
N GLU A 25 32.49 37.07 17.12
CA GLU A 25 32.41 35.65 16.80
C GLU A 25 31.13 35.00 17.34
N LEU A 26 30.74 35.30 18.59
CA LEU A 26 29.50 34.77 19.20
C LEU A 26 28.23 35.26 18.50
N THR A 27 28.21 36.52 18.05
CA THR A 27 27.08 37.04 17.25
C THR A 27 27.02 36.39 15.87
N ALA A 28 28.16 36.15 15.22
CA ALA A 28 28.22 35.44 13.95
C ALA A 28 27.69 34.00 14.10
N LEU A 29 28.12 33.28 15.13
CA LEU A 29 27.64 31.93 15.44
C LEU A 29 26.13 31.88 15.69
N THR A 30 25.59 32.89 16.40
CA THR A 30 24.15 33.02 16.64
C THR A 30 23.39 33.21 15.33
N SER A 31 23.89 34.10 14.45
CA SER A 31 23.27 34.34 13.16
C SER A 31 23.30 33.11 12.24
N GLU A 32 24.40 32.34 12.26
CA GLU A 32 24.53 31.09 11.52
C GLU A 32 23.55 30.03 12.06
N THR A 33 23.46 29.90 13.38
CA THR A 33 22.52 28.97 14.03
C THR A 33 21.07 29.27 13.61
N LEU A 34 20.67 30.54 13.65
CA LEU A 34 19.33 30.96 13.21
C LEU A 34 19.11 30.68 11.71
N ALA A 35 20.12 30.91 10.87
CA ALA A 35 20.03 30.61 9.44
C ALA A 35 19.83 29.11 9.18
N VAL A 36 20.55 28.24 9.91
CA VAL A 36 20.38 26.78 9.85
C VAL A 36 18.99 26.37 10.35
N GLN A 37 18.47 27.00 11.40
CA GLN A 37 17.12 26.75 11.90
C GLN A 37 16.05 27.14 10.89
N ASP A 38 16.16 28.31 10.25
CA ASP A 38 15.24 28.76 9.20
C ASP A 38 15.25 27.78 8.00
N GLN A 39 16.42 27.31 7.59
CA GLN A 39 16.56 26.28 6.55
C GLN A 39 15.91 24.94 6.97
N SER A 40 16.07 24.57 8.23
CA SER A 40 15.51 23.34 8.79
C SER A 40 13.98 23.40 8.84
N VAL A 41 13.39 24.52 9.28
CA VAL A 41 11.93 24.74 9.26
C VAL A 41 11.38 24.61 7.84
N ASN A 42 12.03 25.22 6.86
CA ASN A 42 11.62 25.11 5.46
C ASN A 42 11.69 23.67 4.95
N THR A 43 12.76 22.95 5.33
CA THR A 43 12.95 21.54 4.95
C THR A 43 11.89 20.65 5.59
N VAL A 44 11.58 20.85 6.87
CA VAL A 44 10.51 20.14 7.58
C VAL A 44 9.16 20.44 6.95
N SER A 45 8.85 21.70 6.64
CA SER A 45 7.59 22.09 6.00
C SER A 45 7.39 21.41 4.65
N ASN A 46 8.44 21.36 3.83
CA ASN A 46 8.44 20.63 2.55
C ASN A 46 8.24 19.12 2.77
N SER A 47 8.90 18.57 3.77
CA SER A 47 8.82 17.15 4.12
C SER A 47 7.44 16.76 4.65
N VAL A 48 6.79 17.61 5.45
CA VAL A 48 5.41 17.42 5.91
C VAL A 48 4.46 17.35 4.71
N ASN A 49 4.54 18.31 3.80
CA ASN A 49 3.70 18.31 2.59
C ASN A 49 3.93 17.06 1.73
N LEU A 50 5.19 16.65 1.59
CA LEU A 50 5.53 15.44 0.86
C LEU A 50 4.99 14.18 1.56
N ALA A 51 5.13 14.09 2.88
CA ALA A 51 4.64 12.96 3.67
C ALA A 51 3.12 12.84 3.61
N LEU A 52 2.38 13.95 3.72
CA LEU A 52 0.93 13.97 3.58
C LEU A 52 0.48 13.56 2.17
N LYS A 53 1.17 14.05 1.14
CA LYS A 53 0.91 13.63 -0.25
C LYS A 53 1.17 12.13 -0.45
N ALA A 54 2.26 11.62 0.12
CA ALA A 54 2.60 10.20 0.06
C ALA A 54 1.56 9.35 0.81
N GLN A 55 1.07 9.80 1.96
CA GLN A 55 0.01 9.14 2.71
C GLN A 55 -1.30 9.09 1.90
N GLN A 56 -1.68 10.19 1.27
CA GLN A 56 -2.86 10.23 0.40
C GLN A 56 -2.72 9.25 -0.78
N MET A 57 -1.54 9.22 -1.43
CA MET A 57 -1.26 8.30 -2.51
C MET A 57 -1.25 6.84 -2.05
N ALA A 58 -0.74 6.55 -0.85
CA ALA A 58 -0.80 5.22 -0.26
C ALA A 58 -2.26 4.79 -0.02
N SER A 59 -3.12 5.69 0.49
CA SER A 59 -4.54 5.43 0.69
C SER A 59 -5.28 5.15 -0.61
N THR A 60 -5.05 5.95 -1.66
CA THR A 60 -5.66 5.70 -2.98
C THR A 60 -5.18 4.37 -3.56
N ASN A 61 -3.91 4.03 -3.38
CA ASN A 61 -3.36 2.74 -3.83
C ASN A 61 -3.99 1.56 -3.08
N THR A 62 -4.18 1.65 -1.76
CA THR A 62 -4.85 0.60 -0.98
C THR A 62 -6.30 0.39 -1.45
N ASN A 63 -7.04 1.47 -1.72
CA ASN A 63 -8.40 1.36 -2.26
C ASN A 63 -8.41 0.69 -3.64
N LEU A 64 -7.46 1.06 -4.51
CA LEU A 64 -7.33 0.45 -5.82
C LEU A 64 -7.02 -1.05 -5.70
N LEU A 65 -6.04 -1.43 -4.88
CA LEU A 65 -5.69 -2.84 -4.65
C LEU A 65 -6.88 -3.64 -4.12
N ASN A 66 -7.65 -3.09 -3.18
CA ASN A 66 -8.86 -3.76 -2.70
C ASN A 66 -9.87 -4.00 -3.82
N SER A 67 -10.16 -3.00 -4.65
CA SER A 67 -11.07 -3.14 -5.79
C SER A 67 -10.55 -4.13 -6.84
N GLN A 68 -9.24 -4.15 -7.10
CA GLN A 68 -8.61 -5.11 -8.01
C GLN A 68 -8.71 -6.54 -7.44
N GLY A 69 -8.53 -6.70 -6.13
CA GLY A 69 -8.70 -7.98 -5.44
C GLY A 69 -10.13 -8.53 -5.58
N GLU A 70 -11.15 -7.69 -5.46
CA GLU A 70 -12.54 -8.10 -5.72
C GLU A 70 -12.77 -8.49 -7.18
N GLN A 71 -12.21 -7.75 -8.13
CA GLN A 71 -12.29 -8.09 -9.56
C GLN A 71 -11.64 -9.43 -9.86
N LEU A 72 -10.47 -9.72 -9.28
CA LEU A 72 -9.77 -10.99 -9.45
C LEU A 72 -10.59 -12.16 -8.86
N ARG A 73 -11.20 -11.98 -7.68
CA ARG A 73 -12.10 -12.99 -7.09
C ARG A 73 -13.30 -13.27 -8.00
N ASN A 74 -13.92 -12.23 -8.53
CA ASN A 74 -15.04 -12.37 -9.47
C ASN A 74 -14.61 -13.05 -10.78
N SER A 75 -13.40 -12.75 -11.27
CA SER A 75 -12.81 -13.39 -12.44
C SER A 75 -12.58 -14.88 -12.22
N SER A 76 -11.97 -15.25 -11.08
CA SER A 76 -11.76 -16.66 -10.70
C SER A 76 -13.07 -17.42 -10.59
N LYS A 77 -14.10 -16.85 -9.94
CA LYS A 77 -15.44 -17.46 -9.87
C LYS A 77 -16.06 -17.68 -11.26
N LYS A 78 -15.96 -16.69 -12.14
CA LYS A 78 -16.44 -16.82 -13.53
C LYS A 78 -15.66 -17.90 -14.29
N MET A 79 -14.37 -18.07 -14.00
CA MET A 79 -13.57 -19.11 -14.63
C MET A 79 -13.97 -20.52 -14.16
N ASP A 80 -14.29 -20.69 -12.88
CA ASP A 80 -14.85 -21.94 -12.37
C ASP A 80 -16.17 -22.29 -13.08
N GLU A 81 -17.05 -21.30 -13.29
CA GLU A 81 -18.28 -21.49 -14.06
C GLU A 81 -18.01 -21.88 -15.53
N VAL A 82 -17.00 -21.29 -16.16
CA VAL A 82 -16.57 -21.62 -17.52
C VAL A 82 -16.07 -23.06 -17.58
N ASP A 83 -15.24 -23.50 -16.63
CA ASP A 83 -14.73 -24.88 -16.62
C ASP A 83 -15.86 -25.91 -16.45
N SER A 84 -16.84 -25.63 -15.59
CA SER A 84 -18.04 -26.47 -15.44
C SER A 84 -18.83 -26.55 -16.76
N LYS A 85 -19.09 -25.41 -17.41
CA LYS A 85 -19.78 -25.36 -18.71
C LYS A 85 -19.00 -26.06 -19.82
N LEU A 86 -17.67 -25.91 -19.87
CA LEU A 86 -16.82 -26.61 -20.83
C LEU A 86 -16.85 -28.12 -20.63
N THR A 87 -16.88 -28.57 -19.37
CA THR A 87 -17.00 -29.99 -19.04
C THR A 87 -18.34 -30.55 -19.51
N GLN A 88 -19.44 -29.84 -19.28
CA GLN A 88 -20.76 -30.22 -19.79
C GLN A 88 -20.81 -30.22 -21.32
N ALA A 89 -20.26 -29.18 -21.96
CA ALA A 89 -20.20 -29.08 -23.43
C ALA A 89 -19.41 -30.24 -24.04
N LYS A 90 -18.27 -30.60 -23.44
CA LYS A 90 -17.48 -31.76 -23.85
C LYS A 90 -18.28 -33.06 -23.83
N VAL A 91 -19.01 -33.33 -22.74
CA VAL A 91 -19.85 -34.54 -22.64
C VAL A 91 -20.95 -34.56 -23.70
N LYS A 92 -21.61 -33.41 -23.93
CA LYS A 92 -22.64 -33.28 -24.98
C LYS A 92 -22.06 -33.50 -26.38
N THR A 93 -20.89 -32.92 -26.69
CA THR A 93 -20.21 -33.12 -27.97
C THR A 93 -19.77 -34.57 -28.15
N ASP A 94 -19.27 -35.23 -27.08
CA ASP A 94 -18.89 -36.64 -27.13
C ASP A 94 -20.11 -37.56 -27.34
N TYR A 95 -21.27 -37.20 -26.78
CA TYR A 95 -22.54 -37.85 -27.09
C TYR A 95 -22.90 -37.66 -28.57
N LEU A 96 -22.98 -36.42 -29.07
CA LEU A 96 -23.27 -36.11 -30.49
C LEU A 96 -22.37 -36.87 -31.47
N ASN A 97 -21.07 -36.90 -31.22
CA ASN A 97 -20.10 -37.60 -32.06
C ASN A 97 -20.31 -39.13 -32.10
N LYS A 98 -20.99 -39.72 -31.10
CA LYS A 98 -21.41 -41.13 -31.17
C LYS A 98 -22.59 -41.33 -32.12
N PHE A 99 -23.50 -40.36 -32.25
CA PHE A 99 -24.67 -40.44 -33.14
C PHE A 99 -24.36 -40.13 -34.60
N THR A 100 -23.34 -39.32 -34.90
CA THR A 100 -22.92 -39.04 -36.28
C THR A 100 -22.05 -40.14 -36.90
N ARG A 101 -21.57 -41.12 -36.12
CA ARG A 101 -20.99 -42.33 -36.71
C ARG A 101 -22.13 -43.12 -37.37
N PRO A 102 -22.02 -43.48 -38.66
CA PRO A 102 -23.10 -44.16 -39.36
C PRO A 102 -23.46 -45.45 -38.60
N PHE A 103 -24.74 -45.62 -38.30
CA PHE A 103 -25.37 -46.76 -37.61
C PHE A 103 -25.19 -48.13 -38.31
N PHE A 104 -24.21 -48.26 -39.23
CA PHE A 104 -24.04 -49.38 -40.15
C PHE A 104 -22.62 -49.98 -40.13
N ILE A 105 -22.00 -50.11 -38.96
CA ILE A 105 -20.88 -51.04 -38.80
C ILE A 105 -21.30 -52.07 -37.72
N PRO A 106 -21.62 -53.32 -38.11
CA PRO A 106 -22.01 -54.35 -37.15
C PRO A 106 -20.83 -54.69 -36.24
N VAL A 107 -20.96 -54.40 -34.94
CA VAL A 107 -20.04 -54.84 -33.90
C VAL A 107 -20.36 -56.27 -33.48
N PHE A 108 -19.84 -57.26 -34.22
CA PHE A 108 -19.62 -58.59 -33.66
C PHE A 108 -18.28 -58.59 -32.92
N GLY A 109 -18.30 -58.09 -31.67
CA GLY A 109 -17.11 -58.07 -30.81
C GLY A 109 -17.37 -57.27 -29.54
N LYS A 110 -17.33 -57.96 -28.39
CA LYS A 110 -17.52 -57.40 -27.05
C LYS A 110 -16.50 -56.29 -26.74
N ASP A 111 -16.96 -55.06 -26.55
CA ASP A 111 -16.23 -54.06 -25.76
C ASP A 111 -16.86 -53.96 -24.36
N PRO A 112 -16.13 -54.31 -23.27
CA PRO A 112 -16.71 -54.42 -21.93
C PRO A 112 -16.85 -53.09 -21.16
N ASN A 113 -16.45 -51.95 -21.72
CA ASN A 113 -16.33 -50.69 -20.97
C ASN A 113 -17.39 -49.63 -21.31
N ILE A 114 -18.61 -50.06 -21.63
CA ILE A 114 -19.80 -49.20 -21.61
C ILE A 114 -20.50 -49.40 -20.27
N LYS A 115 -19.89 -48.95 -19.18
CA LYS A 115 -20.56 -48.81 -17.89
C LYS A 115 -20.53 -47.36 -17.44
N THR A 116 -21.62 -46.67 -17.75
CA THR A 116 -22.24 -45.63 -16.91
C THR A 116 -21.35 -44.45 -16.46
N ASP A 117 -21.01 -43.55 -17.39
CA ASP A 117 -20.57 -42.18 -17.07
C ASP A 117 -21.72 -41.23 -16.68
N LEU A 118 -22.96 -41.74 -16.54
CA LEU A 118 -24.10 -40.94 -16.08
C LEU A 118 -23.99 -40.54 -14.60
N LYS A 119 -23.23 -41.27 -13.78
CA LYS A 119 -23.03 -40.93 -12.36
C LYS A 119 -22.17 -39.67 -12.16
N THR A 120 -21.41 -39.27 -13.18
CA THR A 120 -20.63 -38.03 -13.18
C THR A 120 -21.49 -36.80 -13.42
N PHE A 121 -22.72 -36.98 -13.94
CA PHE A 121 -23.68 -35.89 -14.18
C PHE A 121 -24.34 -35.40 -12.87
N GLU A 122 -24.62 -36.31 -11.94
CA GLU A 122 -25.31 -36.00 -10.66
C GLU A 122 -24.34 -35.54 -9.56
N LYS A 123 -23.07 -35.98 -9.64
CA LYS A 123 -22.03 -35.60 -8.66
C LYS A 123 -21.47 -34.18 -8.87
N ALA A 124 -21.66 -33.60 -10.05
CA ALA A 124 -21.31 -32.20 -10.31
C ALA A 124 -22.38 -31.20 -9.82
N GLU A 125 -23.58 -31.68 -9.48
CA GLU A 125 -24.67 -30.87 -8.91
C GLU A 125 -24.72 -30.91 -7.38
N SER A 126 -23.93 -31.77 -6.72
CA SER A 126 -23.95 -32.02 -5.27
C SER A 126 -22.61 -31.76 -4.57
N SER A 127 -21.75 -30.90 -5.10
CA SER A 127 -20.66 -30.34 -4.29
C SER A 127 -21.24 -29.30 -3.32
N GLU A 128 -21.83 -29.83 -2.25
CA GLU A 128 -21.99 -29.18 -0.96
C GLU A 128 -20.69 -28.45 -0.60
N GLU A 129 -20.83 -27.14 -0.37
CA GLU A 129 -20.20 -26.38 0.72
C GLU A 129 -18.90 -26.99 1.28
N ASP A 130 -17.79 -26.81 0.56
CA ASP A 130 -16.47 -26.94 1.14
C ASP A 130 -16.20 -25.67 1.98
N ASP A 131 -16.33 -25.84 3.29
CA ASP A 131 -15.99 -24.92 4.37
C ASP A 131 -14.51 -24.50 4.28
N GLY A 132 -14.19 -23.64 3.33
CA GLY A 132 -13.08 -22.72 3.47
C GLY A 132 -13.38 -21.84 4.70
N PRO A 133 -12.41 -21.64 5.62
CA PRO A 133 -12.65 -20.88 6.84
C PRO A 133 -13.34 -19.56 6.50
N PRO A 134 -14.42 -19.20 7.22
CA PRO A 134 -15.21 -18.02 6.88
C PRO A 134 -14.27 -16.81 6.80
N PRO A 135 -14.51 -15.87 5.89
CA PRO A 135 -13.72 -14.65 5.85
C PRO A 135 -13.74 -14.03 7.24
N VAL A 136 -12.57 -13.91 7.87
CA VAL A 136 -12.38 -13.31 9.21
C VAL A 136 -12.90 -11.85 9.26
N PHE A 137 -13.30 -11.29 8.12
CA PHE A 137 -13.59 -9.87 7.95
C PHE A 137 -15.02 -9.49 7.52
N THR A 138 -15.95 -10.42 7.23
CA THR A 138 -17.36 -10.00 7.00
C THR A 138 -18.10 -9.63 8.29
N LYS A 139 -17.50 -9.86 9.46
CA LYS A 139 -18.06 -9.52 10.77
C LYS A 139 -17.30 -8.46 11.57
N ARG A 140 -16.35 -7.72 10.98
CA ARG A 140 -15.53 -6.73 11.73
C ARG A 140 -15.33 -5.37 11.06
N LEU A 141 -16.18 -4.95 10.13
CA LEU A 141 -16.28 -3.52 9.76
C LEU A 141 -17.46 -2.79 10.40
N SER A 142 -18.39 -3.50 11.05
CA SER A 142 -19.51 -2.89 11.80
C SER A 142 -19.34 -2.96 13.34
N SER A 143 -18.24 -3.54 13.83
CA SER A 143 -17.95 -3.66 15.26
C SER A 143 -16.66 -2.97 15.69
N LEU A 144 -16.11 -2.07 14.87
CA LEU A 144 -15.27 -1.02 15.42
C LEU A 144 -16.22 -0.14 16.25
N PRO A 145 -16.04 -0.05 17.59
CA PRO A 145 -16.79 0.95 18.34
C PRO A 145 -16.49 2.32 17.70
N PRO A 146 -17.43 3.27 17.69
CA PRO A 146 -17.21 4.63 17.20
C PRO A 146 -16.25 5.41 18.14
N GLY A 147 -15.03 4.87 18.31
CA GLY A 147 -14.03 5.19 19.32
C GLY A 147 -12.85 4.21 19.39
N GLY A 148 -12.79 3.17 18.55
CA GLY A 148 -11.79 2.10 18.64
C GLY A 148 -10.46 2.36 17.94
N PHE A 149 -9.72 3.42 18.32
CA PHE A 149 -8.26 3.47 18.36
C PHE A 149 -7.87 4.60 19.32
N GLU A 150 -8.25 4.38 20.58
CA GLU A 150 -7.80 5.18 21.71
C GLU A 150 -6.27 5.09 21.80
N ASN A 151 -5.61 6.17 21.38
CA ASN A 151 -4.24 6.52 21.72
C ASN A 151 -3.11 5.54 21.32
N TYR A 152 -2.83 5.46 20.02
CA TYR A 152 -1.43 5.32 19.57
C TYR A 152 -0.70 6.68 19.52
N ASN A 153 -1.22 7.69 20.23
CA ASN A 153 -0.37 8.68 20.88
C ASN A 153 0.38 7.96 21.99
N ARG A 154 1.44 7.23 21.63
CA ARG A 154 2.56 7.13 22.55
C ARG A 154 2.91 8.60 22.80
N GLU A 155 2.66 9.08 24.01
CA GLU A 155 3.26 10.32 24.48
C GLU A 155 4.76 10.10 24.35
N VAL A 156 5.30 10.41 23.17
CA VAL A 156 6.70 10.73 23.00
C VAL A 156 6.81 11.96 23.86
N GLY A 157 7.23 11.79 25.11
CA GLY A 157 7.33 12.88 26.07
C GLY A 157 8.04 14.00 25.34
N HIS A 158 7.32 15.09 25.05
CA HIS A 158 7.88 16.21 24.33
C HIS A 158 9.00 16.72 25.20
N ALA A 159 10.24 16.38 24.82
CA ALA A 159 11.40 16.99 25.42
C ALA A 159 11.17 18.48 25.28
N LYS A 160 11.24 19.21 26.41
CA LYS A 160 11.01 20.65 26.42
C LYS A 160 11.84 21.26 25.30
N VAL A 161 11.20 21.96 24.37
CA VAL A 161 11.90 22.57 23.24
C VAL A 161 12.90 23.58 23.79
N GLU A 162 14.18 23.29 23.61
CA GLU A 162 15.28 24.10 24.12
C GLU A 162 15.72 25.12 23.07
N CYS A 163 15.93 26.36 23.52
CA CYS A 163 16.58 27.39 22.73
C CYS A 163 18.01 26.94 22.36
N LYS A 164 18.37 27.02 21.08
CA LYS A 164 19.69 26.56 20.59
C LYS A 164 20.74 27.66 20.54
N VAL A 165 20.32 28.92 20.71
CA VAL A 165 21.23 30.06 20.78
C VAL A 165 21.71 30.29 22.22
N GLY A 166 22.96 30.74 22.37
CA GLY A 166 23.61 30.91 23.67
C GLY A 166 23.06 32.08 24.49
N GLY A 167 23.47 32.17 25.76
CA GLY A 167 23.06 33.25 26.69
C GLY A 167 23.39 34.66 26.20
N TRP A 168 24.36 34.79 25.30
CA TRP A 168 24.84 36.01 24.65
C TRP A 168 23.91 36.54 23.55
N ALA A 169 22.99 35.71 23.05
CA ALA A 169 22.01 36.11 22.06
C ALA A 169 21.00 37.08 22.67
N THR A 170 20.48 37.99 21.84
CA THR A 170 19.39 38.88 22.24
C THR A 170 18.13 38.08 22.55
N GLU A 171 17.22 38.66 23.34
CA GLU A 171 15.97 37.98 23.71
C GLU A 171 15.13 37.65 22.48
N GLU A 172 15.12 38.56 21.49
CA GLU A 172 14.42 38.35 20.21
C GLU A 172 14.99 37.15 19.43
N GLU A 173 16.32 36.97 19.41
CA GLU A 173 16.97 35.82 18.78
C GLU A 173 16.68 34.51 19.51
N LYS A 174 16.59 34.55 20.84
CA LYS A 174 16.21 33.39 21.66
C LYS A 174 14.77 32.96 21.39
N ASP A 175 13.85 33.92 21.35
CA ASP A 175 12.44 33.69 21.01
C ASP A 175 12.30 33.13 19.60
N ARG A 176 13.03 33.70 18.64
CA ARG A 176 13.04 33.22 17.25
C ARG A 176 13.55 31.79 17.16
N SER A 177 14.65 31.48 17.84
CA SER A 177 15.21 30.13 17.90
C SER A 177 14.20 29.13 18.47
N LEU A 178 13.53 29.49 19.56
CA LEU A 178 12.54 28.64 20.22
C LEU A 178 11.32 28.39 19.32
N GLN A 179 10.82 29.42 18.63
CA GLN A 179 9.72 29.26 17.66
C GLN A 179 10.10 28.36 16.49
N SER A 180 11.32 28.49 15.96
CA SER A 180 11.80 27.63 14.87
C SER A 180 11.89 26.17 15.31
N GLU A 181 12.44 25.90 16.50
CA GLU A 181 12.52 24.53 17.04
C GLU A 181 11.13 23.93 17.33
N GLN A 182 10.17 24.73 17.82
CA GLN A 182 8.78 24.27 18.00
C GLN A 182 8.17 23.81 16.68
N LYS A 183 8.32 24.61 15.62
CA LYS A 183 7.82 24.25 14.27
C LYS A 183 8.51 23.00 13.71
N ILE A 184 9.80 22.84 13.98
CA ILE A 184 10.55 21.65 13.59
C ILE A 184 9.99 20.42 14.31
N ASP A 185 9.82 20.46 15.63
CA ASP A 185 9.31 19.33 16.42
C ASP A 185 7.87 18.96 16.01
N GLU A 186 7.00 19.95 15.87
CA GLU A 186 5.62 19.75 15.40
C GLU A 186 5.60 19.08 14.02
N GLY A 187 6.41 19.58 13.07
CA GLY A 187 6.48 19.02 11.74
C GLY A 187 7.07 17.61 11.71
N LEU A 188 8.09 17.33 12.52
CA LEU A 188 8.65 15.99 12.67
C LEU A 188 7.64 15.00 13.26
N ASN A 189 6.81 15.44 14.20
CA ASN A 189 5.73 14.61 14.74
C ASN A 189 4.69 14.27 13.66
N VAL A 190 4.25 15.26 12.87
CA VAL A 190 3.33 15.03 11.75
C VAL A 190 3.94 14.06 10.73
N ILE A 191 5.22 14.22 10.39
CA ILE A 191 5.95 13.29 9.51
C ILE A 191 5.97 11.90 10.12
N GLY A 192 6.27 11.76 11.41
CA GLY A 192 6.27 10.49 12.12
C GLY A 192 4.91 9.77 12.07
N GLY A 193 3.82 10.52 12.27
CA GLY A 193 2.45 10.02 12.12
C GLY A 193 2.14 9.56 10.70
N ALA A 194 2.45 10.39 9.70
CA ALA A 194 2.24 10.06 8.29
C ALA A 194 3.05 8.82 7.87
N LEU A 195 4.32 8.72 8.27
CA LEU A 195 5.18 7.56 8.00
C LEU A 195 4.65 6.29 8.66
N SER A 196 4.15 6.37 9.90
CA SER A 196 3.50 5.23 10.56
C SER A 196 2.26 4.76 9.79
N SER A 197 1.40 5.70 9.35
CA SER A 197 0.24 5.39 8.51
C SER A 197 0.65 4.75 7.18
N ILE A 198 1.66 5.30 6.51
CA ILE A 198 2.20 4.75 5.24
C ILE A 198 2.74 3.35 5.47
N LYS A 199 3.47 3.11 6.57
CA LYS A 199 4.00 1.79 6.93
C LYS A 199 2.88 0.78 7.12
N LEU A 200 1.81 1.16 7.82
CA LEU A 200 0.65 0.29 8.01
C LEU A 200 -0.02 -0.06 6.66
N MET A 201 -0.26 0.94 5.81
CA MET A 201 -0.81 0.74 4.47
C MET A 201 0.12 -0.13 3.61
N ALA A 202 1.43 0.05 3.70
CA ALA A 202 2.40 -0.76 2.97
C ALA A 202 2.33 -2.23 3.39
N LEU A 203 2.23 -2.53 4.68
CA LEU A 203 2.06 -3.89 5.18
C LEU A 203 0.74 -4.51 4.74
N GLN A 204 -0.35 -3.74 4.77
CA GLN A 204 -1.66 -4.19 4.27
C GLN A 204 -1.60 -4.48 2.76
N ASN A 205 -1.01 -3.57 1.99
CA ASN A 205 -0.85 -3.72 0.55
C ASN A 205 0.03 -4.93 0.22
N GLN A 206 1.09 -5.19 0.98
CA GLN A 206 1.93 -6.36 0.80
C GLN A 206 1.13 -7.66 0.95
N GLN A 207 0.35 -7.79 2.03
CA GLN A 207 -0.48 -8.98 2.24
C GLN A 207 -1.53 -9.16 1.14
N GLU A 208 -2.11 -8.06 0.66
CA GLU A 208 -3.09 -8.12 -0.41
C GLU A 208 -2.45 -8.49 -1.76
N LEU A 209 -1.26 -7.98 -2.07
CA LEU A 209 -0.49 -8.38 -3.25
C LEU A 209 -0.13 -9.88 -3.23
N GLU A 210 0.33 -10.40 -2.09
CA GLU A 210 0.62 -11.84 -1.93
C GLU A 210 -0.63 -12.70 -2.17
N ARG A 211 -1.81 -12.26 -1.69
CA ARG A 211 -3.07 -12.95 -1.98
C ARG A 211 -3.44 -12.87 -3.45
N GLN A 212 -3.32 -11.70 -4.06
CA GLN A 212 -3.62 -11.50 -5.48
C GLN A 212 -2.70 -12.34 -6.36
N GLU A 213 -1.42 -12.49 -6.02
CA GLU A 213 -0.48 -13.37 -6.72
C GLU A 213 -1.00 -14.82 -6.75
N GLY A 214 -1.53 -15.32 -5.62
CA GLY A 214 -2.15 -16.64 -5.56
C GLY A 214 -3.39 -16.77 -6.46
N TYR A 215 -4.29 -15.77 -6.44
CA TYR A 215 -5.47 -15.75 -7.32
C TYR A 215 -5.09 -15.66 -8.80
N ILE A 216 -4.07 -14.88 -9.14
CA ILE A 216 -3.57 -14.74 -10.51
C ILE A 216 -3.03 -16.07 -11.01
N LYS A 217 -2.13 -16.74 -10.26
CA LYS A 217 -1.59 -18.05 -10.65
C LYS A 217 -2.69 -19.08 -10.89
N ARG A 218 -3.66 -19.16 -9.98
CA ARG A 218 -4.82 -20.06 -10.14
C ARG A 218 -5.63 -19.71 -11.38
N THR A 219 -5.89 -18.43 -11.60
CA THR A 219 -6.66 -17.97 -12.77
C THR A 219 -5.89 -18.28 -14.05
N GLU A 220 -4.59 -18.04 -14.12
CA GLU A 220 -3.73 -18.37 -15.27
C GLU A 220 -3.76 -19.86 -15.60
N GLU A 221 -3.58 -20.73 -14.59
CA GLU A 221 -3.69 -22.19 -14.75
C GLU A 221 -5.07 -22.59 -15.30
N GLN A 222 -6.15 -22.02 -14.75
CA GLN A 222 -7.52 -22.27 -15.18
C GLN A 222 -7.80 -21.74 -16.60
N VAL A 223 -7.26 -20.57 -16.97
CA VAL A 223 -7.35 -20.01 -18.33
C VAL A 223 -6.70 -20.98 -19.32
N SER A 224 -5.43 -21.36 -19.09
CA SER A 224 -4.69 -22.24 -19.99
C SER A 224 -5.36 -23.61 -20.16
N TYR A 225 -5.85 -24.19 -19.07
CA TYR A 225 -6.58 -25.45 -19.10
C TYR A 225 -7.93 -25.35 -19.84
N SER A 226 -8.67 -24.26 -19.59
CA SER A 226 -9.95 -23.98 -20.25
C SER A 226 -9.77 -23.76 -21.75
N GLU A 227 -8.72 -23.05 -22.16
CA GLU A 227 -8.37 -22.83 -23.56
C GLU A 227 -8.10 -24.16 -24.29
N GLU A 228 -7.30 -25.04 -23.69
CA GLU A 228 -7.03 -26.36 -24.26
C GLU A 228 -8.32 -27.20 -24.39
N LYS A 229 -9.18 -27.20 -23.36
CA LYS A 229 -10.49 -27.87 -23.39
C LYS A 229 -11.38 -27.30 -24.50
N LEU A 230 -11.49 -25.97 -24.59
CA LEU A 230 -12.32 -25.28 -25.57
C LEU A 230 -11.87 -25.63 -26.99
N ASN A 231 -10.56 -25.58 -27.26
CA ASN A 231 -9.99 -25.96 -28.56
C ASN A 231 -10.31 -27.42 -28.92
N LYS A 232 -10.22 -28.36 -27.96
CA LYS A 232 -10.61 -29.76 -28.17
C LYS A 232 -12.10 -29.91 -28.49
N VAL A 233 -12.98 -29.24 -27.74
CA VAL A 233 -14.43 -29.26 -27.97
C VAL A 233 -14.77 -28.67 -29.34
N ASN A 234 -14.17 -27.53 -29.68
CA ASN A 234 -14.38 -26.85 -30.96
C ASN A 234 -13.92 -27.72 -32.15
N ASN A 235 -12.76 -28.37 -32.06
CA ASN A 235 -12.29 -29.31 -33.08
C ASN A 235 -13.24 -30.50 -33.27
N LYS A 236 -13.77 -31.06 -32.18
CA LYS A 236 -14.76 -32.15 -32.23
C LYS A 236 -16.08 -31.68 -32.86
N LEU A 237 -16.59 -30.51 -32.46
CA LEU A 237 -17.80 -29.92 -33.04
C LEU A 237 -17.63 -29.66 -34.53
N ASN A 238 -16.50 -29.08 -34.96
CA ASN A 238 -16.20 -28.87 -36.38
C ASN A 238 -16.15 -30.18 -37.16
N LYS A 239 -15.68 -31.27 -36.55
CA LYS A 239 -15.71 -32.60 -37.18
C LYS A 239 -17.13 -33.15 -37.32
N VAL A 240 -17.98 -32.95 -36.30
CA VAL A 240 -19.39 -33.35 -36.32
C VAL A 240 -20.19 -32.52 -37.33
N LEU A 241 -19.92 -31.22 -37.46
CA LEU A 241 -20.62 -30.33 -38.40
C LEU A 241 -20.20 -30.52 -39.86
N LYS A 242 -18.95 -30.95 -40.11
CA LYS A 242 -18.44 -31.25 -41.46
C LYS A 242 -18.68 -32.71 -41.88
N SER A 243 -19.14 -33.56 -40.95
CA SER A 243 -19.59 -34.94 -41.20
C SER A 243 -21.02 -34.95 -41.72
#